data_AF-A0A6J0T7R1-F1
#
_entry.id   AF-A0A6J0T7R1-F1
#
_cell.length_a   1.000
_cell.length_b   1.000
_cell.length_c   1.000
_cell.angle_alpha   90.00
_cell.angle_beta   90.00
_cell.angle_gamma   90.00
#
_symmetry.space_group_name_H-M   'P 1'
#
loop_
_entity.id
_entity.type
_entity.pdbx_description
1 polymer ?
#
loop_
_entity_poly.entity_id
_entity_poly.type
_entity_poly.pdbx_seq_one_letter_code
_entity_poly.pdbx_strand_id
1 'polypeptide(L)'
;MAKMNQPTVRLWVKMEPFIVGALQIPPPSKFSMHYLRKMSTYVRMRSSESYYPYLSWPMWQHIACGKLQLEKDLAWLYFELFDSLVERTSEKRLEWAEVISSCATEEEAEKQRNKLSVDTLQFLIFLYIQQLNKVSLRTSLLGDEWPNPRSKCYSLTGESTNQIKNWNDSYHQDFVQNHLQDLLELLLDPDQLTASSHSTHNSLVSPEAARALSFLIEGSVNNSRTVHQFHELALWQPLHAKTGYSKISKAFLFSRFESWVRTCLTTNPFGITACLKSGKKLAWAQQVEGATKRARIACNTPMVPPAHRVVVMSQVYKQTLAKSSDTLEDTHVKIHRCCESFIYLLSPLRSVTIEKCRNSTFVLGPVQTVVHLHSCDNVKLIVVCHRLSLSSTISCTLHILTPTRPLIFLGNQAITFAPYHTHYPMLEDHMGRTGLATVPNYWDNPVLVCKENCNEEVFRLLSPLEFYPFVVPFEMEGDTTEIPGGLPPAYQKALSQREQRIQIWQKAVKEAGLTKDQRKSFQMLVENKFYEWLVHTGSRQQLDSLVLPVAGSKQAAG
;
A
#
# COMPACT_ATOMS: atom_id res chain seq x y z
N MET A 1 8.04 -5.48 -52.19
CA MET A 1 6.99 -5.57 -51.15
C MET A 1 7.66 -5.76 -49.80
N ALA A 2 7.71 -4.72 -48.97
CA ALA A 2 8.20 -4.84 -47.60
C ALA A 2 7.31 -5.83 -46.84
N LYS A 3 7.89 -6.80 -46.13
CA LYS A 3 7.15 -7.63 -45.16
C LYS A 3 6.46 -6.65 -44.20
N MET A 4 5.14 -6.51 -44.28
CA MET A 4 4.36 -5.86 -43.24
C MET A 4 4.69 -6.58 -41.94
N ASN A 5 5.44 -5.92 -41.05
CA ASN A 5 5.73 -6.46 -39.73
C ASN A 5 4.39 -6.78 -39.07
N GLN A 6 4.14 -8.07 -38.81
CA GLN A 6 2.94 -8.46 -38.06
C GLN A 6 2.96 -7.73 -36.72
N PRO A 7 1.81 -7.21 -36.24
CA PRO A 7 1.79 -6.48 -35.00
C PRO A 7 2.22 -7.38 -33.84
N THR A 8 3.20 -6.91 -33.07
CA THR A 8 3.72 -7.63 -31.90
C THR A 8 3.00 -7.14 -30.66
N VAL A 9 2.27 -8.03 -29.99
CA VAL A 9 1.58 -7.73 -28.72
C VAL A 9 2.49 -8.12 -27.57
N ARG A 10 2.55 -7.27 -26.55
CA ARG A 10 3.16 -7.60 -25.26
C ARG A 10 2.11 -7.43 -24.19
N LEU A 11 1.89 -8.48 -23.42
CA LEU A 11 1.01 -8.49 -22.26
C LEU A 11 1.87 -8.53 -20.99
N TRP A 12 1.40 -7.94 -19.91
CA TRP A 12 2.03 -8.05 -18.60
C TRP A 12 1.00 -8.01 -17.48
N VAL A 13 1.41 -8.47 -16.31
CA VAL A 13 0.57 -8.51 -15.11
C VAL A 13 0.59 -7.15 -14.40
N LYS A 14 -0.58 -6.62 -14.08
CA LYS A 14 -0.77 -5.40 -13.28
C LYS A 14 -0.26 -5.63 -11.85
N MET A 15 0.44 -4.66 -11.29
CA MET A 15 0.94 -4.78 -9.91
C MET A 15 -0.12 -4.50 -8.85
N GLU A 16 -1.02 -3.56 -9.14
CA GLU A 16 -1.95 -3.00 -8.17
C GLU A 16 -2.86 -4.05 -7.49
N PRO A 17 -3.45 -5.03 -8.19
CA PRO A 17 -4.22 -6.10 -7.54
C PRO A 17 -3.44 -6.88 -6.48
N PHE A 18 -2.11 -7.00 -6.64
CA PHE A 18 -1.27 -7.74 -5.71
C PHE A 18 -0.70 -6.87 -4.59
N ILE A 19 -0.32 -5.64 -4.89
CA ILE A 19 0.20 -4.68 -3.91
C ILE A 19 -0.93 -4.27 -2.97
N VAL A 20 -2.05 -3.80 -3.53
CA VAL A 20 -3.17 -3.24 -2.76
C VAL A 20 -4.17 -4.34 -2.39
N GLY A 21 -4.50 -5.25 -3.30
CA GLY A 21 -5.58 -6.21 -3.09
C GLY A 21 -5.20 -7.43 -2.27
N ALA A 22 -4.15 -8.14 -2.67
CA ALA A 22 -3.79 -9.41 -2.05
C ALA A 22 -3.28 -9.20 -0.60
N LEU A 23 -3.85 -9.94 0.36
CA LEU A 23 -3.45 -9.85 1.76
C LEU A 23 -2.13 -10.59 2.00
N GLN A 24 -1.30 -10.09 2.92
CA GLN A 24 0.01 -10.67 3.28
C GLN A 24 -0.10 -11.84 4.27
N ILE A 25 -1.11 -12.68 4.09
CA ILE A 25 -1.38 -13.87 4.90
C ILE A 25 -1.70 -15.06 3.98
N PRO A 26 -1.53 -16.30 4.47
CA PRO A 26 -2.08 -17.46 3.78
C PRO A 26 -3.59 -17.28 3.57
N PRO A 27 -4.12 -17.63 2.40
CA PRO A 27 -5.54 -17.52 2.13
C PRO A 27 -6.33 -18.50 3.03
N PRO A 28 -7.60 -18.20 3.31
CA PRO A 28 -8.50 -19.16 3.96
C PRO A 28 -8.50 -20.51 3.22
N SER A 29 -8.53 -21.61 3.96
CA SER A 29 -8.46 -22.97 3.39
C SER A 29 -9.54 -23.25 2.34
N LYS A 30 -10.70 -22.59 2.47
CA LYS A 30 -11.83 -22.69 1.53
C LYS A 30 -11.80 -21.70 0.37
N PHE A 31 -10.69 -21.00 0.13
CA PHE A 31 -10.48 -20.26 -1.13
C PHE A 31 -9.89 -21.15 -2.24
N SER A 32 -9.98 -22.47 -2.12
CA SER A 32 -9.53 -23.38 -3.16
C SER A 32 -10.39 -23.26 -4.43
N MET A 33 -9.81 -23.67 -5.56
CA MET A 33 -10.48 -23.65 -6.87
C MET A 33 -11.87 -24.30 -6.85
N HIS A 34 -12.02 -25.38 -6.09
CA HIS A 34 -13.29 -26.09 -5.91
C HIS A 34 -14.40 -25.21 -5.33
N TYR A 35 -14.10 -24.45 -4.27
CA TYR A 35 -15.10 -23.59 -3.62
C TYR A 35 -15.40 -22.34 -4.45
N LEU A 36 -14.38 -21.76 -5.10
CA LEU A 36 -14.57 -20.61 -6.00
C LEU A 36 -15.43 -20.99 -7.22
N ARG A 37 -15.26 -22.20 -7.78
CA ARG A 37 -16.17 -22.73 -8.82
C ARG A 37 -17.59 -22.88 -8.31
N LYS A 38 -17.78 -23.49 -7.13
CA LYS A 38 -19.12 -23.61 -6.51
C LYS A 38 -19.78 -22.26 -6.29
N MET A 39 -19.02 -21.26 -5.87
CA MET A 39 -19.48 -19.88 -5.75
C MET A 39 -19.90 -19.32 -7.11
N SER A 40 -19.06 -19.45 -8.14
CA SER A 40 -19.37 -19.01 -9.51
C SER A 40 -20.68 -19.63 -10.02
N THR A 41 -20.84 -20.95 -9.90
CA THR A 41 -22.08 -21.65 -10.27
C THR A 41 -23.27 -21.14 -9.47
N TYR A 42 -23.14 -21.03 -8.15
CA TYR A 42 -24.23 -20.60 -7.27
C TYR A 42 -24.74 -19.19 -7.62
N VAL A 43 -23.83 -18.24 -7.84
CA VAL A 43 -24.18 -16.86 -8.19
C VAL A 43 -24.80 -16.78 -9.59
N ARG A 44 -24.25 -17.51 -10.56
CA ARG A 44 -24.77 -17.53 -11.95
C ARG A 44 -26.13 -18.20 -12.08
N MET A 45 -26.42 -19.24 -11.29
CA MET A 45 -27.74 -19.89 -11.26
C MET A 45 -28.84 -18.97 -10.72
N ARG A 46 -28.47 -17.93 -9.96
CA ARG A 46 -29.39 -16.92 -9.42
C ARG A 46 -29.38 -15.62 -10.23
N SER A 47 -29.04 -15.69 -11.51
CA SER A 47 -29.07 -14.52 -12.40
C SER A 47 -30.45 -13.85 -12.47
N SER A 48 -31.52 -14.63 -12.36
CA SER A 48 -32.91 -14.13 -12.31
C SER A 48 -33.21 -13.24 -11.10
N GLU A 49 -32.45 -13.39 -10.01
CA GLU A 49 -32.57 -12.59 -8.79
C GLU A 49 -31.62 -11.36 -8.80
N SER A 50 -31.04 -11.03 -9.98
CA SER A 50 -30.11 -9.90 -10.20
C SER A 50 -28.76 -9.99 -9.46
N TYR A 51 -28.36 -11.18 -9.00
CA TYR A 51 -27.05 -11.40 -8.35
C TYR A 51 -25.90 -11.63 -9.33
N TYR A 52 -26.16 -11.62 -10.63
CA TYR A 52 -25.17 -11.69 -11.70
C TYR A 52 -25.56 -10.68 -12.79
N PRO A 53 -24.63 -9.86 -13.33
CA PRO A 53 -23.17 -9.95 -13.19
C PRO A 53 -22.58 -9.31 -11.93
N TYR A 54 -23.37 -8.59 -11.13
CA TYR A 54 -22.89 -7.88 -9.93
C TYR A 54 -23.26 -8.61 -8.64
N LEU A 55 -22.26 -8.92 -7.82
CA LEU A 55 -22.41 -9.56 -6.52
C LEU A 55 -22.60 -8.50 -5.43
N SER A 56 -23.75 -8.51 -4.75
CA SER A 56 -24.02 -7.59 -3.64
C SER A 56 -23.36 -8.03 -2.32
N TRP A 57 -23.10 -7.08 -1.41
CA TRP A 57 -22.55 -7.38 -0.08
C TRP A 57 -23.39 -8.44 0.68
N PRO A 58 -24.74 -8.36 0.77
CA PRO A 58 -25.53 -9.37 1.48
C PRO A 58 -25.37 -10.79 0.90
N MET A 59 -25.26 -10.90 -0.43
CA MET A 59 -25.05 -12.19 -1.09
C MET A 59 -23.65 -12.72 -0.80
N TRP A 60 -22.62 -11.87 -0.90
CA TRP A 60 -21.25 -12.25 -0.53
C TRP A 60 -21.17 -12.67 0.94
N GLN A 61 -21.76 -11.92 1.87
CA GLN A 61 -21.82 -12.23 3.29
C GLN A 61 -22.49 -13.60 3.52
N HIS A 62 -23.60 -13.88 2.85
CA HIS A 62 -24.28 -15.19 2.92
C HIS A 62 -23.34 -16.34 2.50
N ILE A 63 -22.64 -16.17 1.37
CA ILE A 63 -21.72 -17.20 0.84
C ILE A 63 -20.50 -17.34 1.75
N ALA A 64 -19.86 -16.22 2.11
CA ALA A 64 -18.63 -16.17 2.89
C ALA A 64 -18.84 -16.72 4.30
N CYS A 65 -19.83 -16.23 5.03
CA CYS A 65 -20.09 -16.67 6.40
C CYS A 65 -20.77 -18.03 6.44
N GLY A 66 -21.74 -18.29 5.56
CA GLY A 66 -22.53 -19.51 5.58
C GLY A 66 -21.81 -20.72 4.96
N LYS A 67 -21.24 -20.56 3.75
CA LYS A 67 -20.64 -21.68 2.99
C LYS A 67 -19.13 -21.77 3.20
N LEU A 68 -18.44 -20.63 3.15
CA LEU A 68 -16.98 -20.58 3.33
C LEU A 68 -16.57 -20.50 4.81
N GLN A 69 -17.52 -20.31 5.73
CA GLN A 69 -17.28 -20.23 7.18
C GLN A 69 -16.23 -19.17 7.55
N LEU A 70 -16.22 -18.04 6.84
CA LEU A 70 -15.42 -16.88 7.21
C LEU A 70 -16.11 -16.09 8.32
N GLU A 71 -15.33 -15.47 9.19
CA GLU A 71 -15.85 -14.43 10.09
C GLU A 71 -16.37 -13.25 9.26
N LYS A 72 -17.43 -12.58 9.75
CA LYS A 72 -18.08 -11.46 9.05
C LYS A 72 -17.07 -10.35 8.74
N ASP A 73 -16.22 -10.00 9.70
CA ASP A 73 -15.20 -8.94 9.55
C ASP A 73 -14.18 -9.28 8.46
N LEU A 74 -13.75 -10.55 8.38
CA LEU A 74 -12.83 -11.00 7.33
C LEU A 74 -13.51 -11.03 5.96
N ALA A 75 -14.79 -11.43 5.90
CA ALA A 75 -15.58 -11.37 4.67
C ALA A 75 -15.75 -9.92 4.19
N TRP A 76 -16.04 -8.99 5.10
CA TRP A 76 -16.11 -7.55 4.81
C TRP A 76 -14.78 -7.03 4.31
N LEU A 77 -13.67 -7.39 4.97
CA LEU A 77 -12.34 -6.99 4.56
C LEU A 77 -12.06 -7.38 3.09
N TYR A 78 -12.33 -8.62 2.67
CA TYR A 78 -12.12 -9.00 1.26
C TYR A 78 -12.99 -8.18 0.30
N PHE A 79 -14.23 -7.88 0.68
CA PHE A 79 -15.15 -7.09 -0.14
C PHE A 79 -14.67 -5.63 -0.26
N GLU A 80 -14.34 -4.99 0.88
CA GLU A 80 -13.82 -3.63 0.97
C GLU A 80 -12.49 -3.48 0.22
N LEU A 81 -11.61 -4.49 0.28
CA LEU A 81 -10.35 -4.47 -0.45
C LEU A 81 -10.55 -4.47 -1.96
N PHE A 82 -11.42 -5.34 -2.46
CA PHE A 82 -11.75 -5.34 -3.88
C PHE A 82 -12.41 -4.02 -4.28
N ASP A 83 -13.35 -3.54 -3.49
CA ASP A 83 -14.04 -2.28 -3.71
C ASP A 83 -13.06 -1.09 -3.77
N SER A 84 -12.01 -1.10 -2.95
CA SER A 84 -10.95 -0.06 -2.95
C SER A 84 -10.08 -0.03 -4.22
N LEU A 85 -9.99 -1.17 -4.93
CA LEU A 85 -9.26 -1.30 -6.21
C LEU A 85 -10.08 -0.75 -7.39
N VAL A 86 -11.39 -0.63 -7.25
CA VAL A 86 -12.25 -0.06 -8.28
C VAL A 86 -11.98 1.44 -8.37
N GLU A 87 -11.72 1.91 -9.59
CA GLU A 87 -11.48 3.34 -9.84
C GLU A 87 -12.72 4.16 -9.46
N ARG A 88 -12.55 5.05 -8.48
CA ARG A 88 -13.54 6.03 -8.04
C ARG A 88 -12.88 7.40 -7.96
N THR A 89 -13.64 8.42 -8.32
CA THR A 89 -13.19 9.80 -8.17
C THR A 89 -13.05 10.16 -6.69
N SER A 90 -12.24 11.18 -6.40
CA SER A 90 -12.06 11.74 -5.06
C SER A 90 -13.40 12.09 -4.41
N GLU A 91 -14.31 12.70 -5.18
CA GLU A 91 -15.60 13.20 -4.70
C GLU A 91 -16.46 12.05 -4.19
N LYS A 92 -16.56 10.95 -4.95
CA LYS A 92 -17.33 9.77 -4.53
C LYS A 92 -16.79 9.11 -3.26
N ARG A 93 -15.47 9.16 -3.05
CA ARG A 93 -14.84 8.66 -1.81
C ARG A 93 -15.17 9.55 -0.62
N LEU A 94 -15.18 10.87 -0.83
CA LEU A 94 -15.55 11.85 0.20
C LEU A 94 -17.04 11.77 0.54
N GLU A 95 -17.92 11.66 -0.46
CA GLU A 95 -19.37 11.43 -0.29
C GLU A 95 -19.62 10.16 0.54
N TRP A 96 -18.91 9.08 0.23
CA TRP A 96 -19.00 7.85 1.00
C TRP A 96 -18.53 8.02 2.45
N ALA A 97 -17.42 8.74 2.67
CA ALA A 97 -16.92 9.04 4.00
C ALA A 97 -17.93 9.88 4.81
N GLU A 98 -18.55 10.87 4.19
CA GLU A 98 -19.61 11.68 4.79
C GLU A 98 -20.80 10.81 5.19
N VAL A 99 -21.32 9.99 4.26
CA VAL A 99 -22.44 9.08 4.52
C VAL A 99 -22.13 8.14 5.69
N ILE A 100 -20.95 7.52 5.72
CA ILE A 100 -20.57 6.61 6.80
C ILE A 100 -20.35 7.37 8.12
N SER A 101 -19.76 8.56 8.10
CA SER A 101 -19.58 9.38 9.30
C SER A 101 -20.90 9.87 9.91
N SER A 102 -21.94 10.02 9.08
CA SER A 102 -23.28 10.41 9.54
C SER A 102 -24.06 9.27 10.20
N CYS A 103 -23.61 8.02 10.06
CA CYS A 103 -24.24 6.86 10.69
C CYS A 103 -23.94 6.85 12.20
N ALA A 104 -24.98 6.94 13.02
CA ALA A 104 -24.86 6.94 14.49
C ALA A 104 -24.67 5.53 15.06
N THR A 105 -25.11 4.50 14.33
CA THR A 105 -25.06 3.09 14.76
C THR A 105 -24.41 2.19 13.72
N GLU A 106 -23.86 1.06 14.17
CA GLU A 106 -23.30 0.05 13.27
C GLU A 106 -24.36 -0.53 12.31
N GLU A 107 -25.63 -0.60 12.73
CA GLU A 107 -26.75 -1.04 11.89
C GLU A 107 -27.02 -0.08 10.72
N GLU A 108 -26.92 1.24 10.94
CA GLU A 108 -27.04 2.23 9.88
C GLU A 108 -25.89 2.14 8.89
N ALA A 109 -24.65 1.99 9.38
CA ALA A 109 -23.50 1.76 8.54
C ALA A 109 -23.67 0.48 7.70
N GLU A 110 -24.16 -0.61 8.30
CA GLU A 110 -24.44 -1.86 7.59
C GLU A 110 -25.52 -1.70 6.50
N LYS A 111 -26.56 -0.88 6.74
CA LYS A 111 -27.55 -0.55 5.71
C LYS A 111 -26.92 0.17 4.51
N GLN A 112 -25.90 1.00 4.72
CA GLN A 112 -25.15 1.61 3.61
C GLN A 112 -24.30 0.56 2.89
N ARG A 113 -23.61 -0.33 3.63
CA ARG A 113 -22.83 -1.42 3.04
C ARG A 113 -23.67 -2.36 2.17
N ASN A 114 -24.92 -2.62 2.56
CA ASN A 114 -25.85 -3.46 1.81
C ASN A 114 -26.17 -2.94 0.39
N LYS A 115 -25.91 -1.66 0.11
CA LYS A 115 -26.10 -1.05 -1.22
C LYS A 115 -24.92 -1.33 -2.16
N LEU A 116 -23.80 -1.82 -1.63
CA LEU A 116 -22.60 -2.06 -2.42
C LEU A 116 -22.70 -3.37 -3.22
N SER A 117 -22.14 -3.32 -4.42
CA SER A 117 -22.01 -4.48 -5.30
C SER A 117 -20.72 -4.40 -6.11
N VAL A 118 -20.21 -5.56 -6.51
CA VAL A 118 -18.93 -5.72 -7.21
C VAL A 118 -19.09 -6.61 -8.43
N ASP A 119 -18.25 -6.45 -9.45
CA ASP A 119 -18.26 -7.37 -10.60
C ASP A 119 -17.89 -8.78 -10.13
N THR A 120 -18.79 -9.75 -10.36
CA THR A 120 -18.63 -11.11 -9.85
C THR A 120 -17.37 -11.78 -10.39
N LEU A 121 -17.06 -11.59 -11.67
CA LEU A 121 -15.95 -12.28 -12.33
C LEU A 121 -14.60 -11.72 -11.89
N GLN A 122 -14.49 -10.40 -11.81
CA GLN A 122 -13.30 -9.74 -11.27
C GLN A 122 -13.11 -10.06 -9.79
N PHE A 123 -14.20 -10.14 -9.02
CA PHE A 123 -14.13 -10.52 -7.61
C PHE A 123 -13.66 -11.97 -7.43
N LEU A 124 -14.12 -12.92 -8.27
CA LEU A 124 -13.62 -14.30 -8.27
C LEU A 124 -12.11 -14.37 -8.56
N ILE A 125 -11.64 -13.60 -9.54
CA ILE A 125 -10.20 -13.48 -9.82
C ILE A 125 -9.46 -12.90 -8.59
N PHE A 126 -10.00 -11.86 -7.97
CA PHE A 126 -9.44 -11.24 -6.77
C PHE A 126 -9.34 -12.22 -5.59
N LEU A 127 -10.36 -13.06 -5.37
CA LEU A 127 -10.31 -14.11 -4.35
C LEU A 127 -9.27 -15.18 -4.70
N TYR A 128 -9.13 -15.52 -5.99
CA TYR A 128 -8.16 -16.50 -6.45
C TYR A 128 -6.71 -16.01 -6.26
N ILE A 129 -6.39 -14.73 -6.54
CA ILE A 129 -5.02 -14.22 -6.39
C ILE A 129 -4.51 -14.22 -4.94
N GLN A 130 -5.40 -14.35 -3.94
CA GLN A 130 -5.00 -14.53 -2.54
C GLN A 130 -4.15 -15.80 -2.34
N GLN A 131 -4.24 -16.77 -3.28
CA GLN A 131 -3.38 -17.96 -3.31
C GLN A 131 -1.89 -17.66 -3.52
N LEU A 132 -1.50 -16.43 -3.87
CA LEU A 132 -0.09 -16.03 -3.99
C LEU A 132 0.72 -16.37 -2.72
N ASN A 133 0.12 -16.12 -1.56
CA ASN A 133 0.74 -16.33 -0.25
C ASN A 133 0.43 -17.69 0.36
N LYS A 134 -0.08 -18.64 -0.44
CA LYS A 134 -0.24 -20.03 0.00
C LYS A 134 1.14 -20.63 0.29
N VAL A 135 1.30 -21.16 1.51
CA VAL A 135 2.53 -21.85 1.94
C VAL A 135 2.65 -23.17 1.15
N SER A 136 3.78 -23.35 0.44
CA SER A 136 4.10 -24.59 -0.28
C SER A 136 5.26 -25.30 0.40
N LEU A 137 5.02 -26.51 0.93
CA LEU A 137 6.01 -27.33 1.63
C LEU A 137 7.15 -27.83 0.70
N ARG A 138 6.99 -27.75 -0.63
CA ARG A 138 8.04 -28.16 -1.59
C ARG A 138 9.21 -27.18 -1.65
N THR A 139 9.00 -25.91 -1.29
CA THR A 139 10.04 -24.87 -1.29
C THR A 139 10.99 -24.97 -0.10
N SER A 140 10.62 -25.68 0.96
CA SER A 140 11.41 -25.79 2.21
C SER A 140 12.50 -26.87 2.18
N LEU A 141 12.54 -27.72 1.14
CA LEU A 141 13.45 -28.88 1.05
C LEU A 141 14.73 -28.61 0.26
N LEU A 142 14.89 -27.41 -0.29
CA LEU A 142 16.12 -26.99 -0.98
C LEU A 142 16.84 -25.93 -0.14
N GLY A 143 17.58 -26.43 0.86
CA GLY A 143 18.84 -25.88 1.37
C GLY A 143 18.82 -24.52 2.06
N ASP A 144 18.98 -24.53 3.39
CA ASP A 144 19.95 -23.66 4.07
C ASP A 144 20.27 -24.29 5.45
N GLU A 145 21.57 -24.59 5.69
CA GLU A 145 22.08 -25.29 6.86
C GLU A 145 21.91 -24.50 8.17
N TRP A 146 21.79 -25.24 9.28
CA TRP A 146 21.65 -24.74 10.66
C TRP A 146 22.85 -23.86 11.11
N PRO A 147 22.62 -22.71 11.78
CA PRO A 147 23.70 -21.80 12.13
C PRO A 147 24.53 -22.27 13.35
N ASN A 148 25.85 -22.30 13.17
CA ASN A 148 26.87 -22.51 14.20
C ASN A 148 27.16 -21.18 14.96
N PRO A 149 27.31 -21.14 16.30
CA PRO A 149 27.20 -19.89 17.08
C PRO A 149 28.40 -18.92 17.06
N ARG A 150 29.35 -19.00 16.11
CA ARG A 150 30.64 -18.29 16.22
C ARG A 150 31.06 -17.32 15.09
N SER A 151 30.22 -17.02 14.10
CA SER A 151 30.60 -16.04 13.05
C SER A 151 29.86 -14.70 13.15
N LYS A 152 30.62 -13.63 13.43
CA LYS A 152 30.23 -12.21 13.31
C LYS A 152 29.97 -11.82 11.84
N CYS A 153 28.92 -11.02 11.64
CA CYS A 153 28.71 -9.99 10.60
C CYS A 153 28.99 -10.29 9.10
N TYR A 154 27.91 -10.16 8.31
CA TYR A 154 27.81 -9.79 6.88
C TYR A 154 28.33 -10.75 5.79
N SER A 155 27.43 -11.62 5.31
CA SER A 155 27.17 -11.91 3.89
C SER A 155 25.79 -12.59 3.81
N LEU A 156 24.75 -11.94 3.26
CA LEU A 156 24.17 -12.20 1.95
C LEU A 156 23.94 -13.70 1.65
N THR A 157 22.65 -14.02 1.38
CA THR A 157 22.02 -15.32 1.10
C THR A 157 21.86 -16.26 2.29
N GLY A 158 20.80 -16.00 3.05
CA GLY A 158 20.05 -17.01 3.81
C GLY A 158 18.58 -16.63 3.64
N GLU A 159 17.93 -17.20 2.62
CA GLU A 159 16.56 -16.83 2.26
C GLU A 159 15.60 -17.54 3.21
N SER A 160 15.16 -16.82 4.24
CA SER A 160 14.13 -17.33 5.14
C SER A 160 12.82 -17.61 4.39
N THR A 161 12.19 -18.71 4.79
CA THR A 161 10.97 -19.36 4.28
C THR A 161 9.68 -18.51 4.29
N ASN A 162 9.75 -17.18 4.43
CA ASN A 162 8.60 -16.27 4.51
C ASN A 162 8.83 -14.96 3.71
N GLN A 163 9.25 -15.03 2.44
CA GLN A 163 9.24 -13.84 1.59
C GLN A 163 7.80 -13.48 1.19
N ILE A 164 7.31 -12.31 1.60
CA ILE A 164 6.04 -11.74 1.09
C ILE A 164 6.21 -11.46 -0.40
N LYS A 165 5.39 -12.11 -1.22
CA LYS A 165 5.52 -12.07 -2.69
C LYS A 165 4.85 -10.86 -3.34
N ASN A 166 3.92 -10.21 -2.63
CA ASN A 166 3.05 -9.11 -3.10
C ASN A 166 3.75 -7.87 -3.67
N TRP A 167 5.02 -7.68 -3.37
CA TRP A 167 5.76 -6.46 -3.74
C TRP A 167 6.90 -6.75 -4.72
N ASN A 168 6.77 -7.85 -5.48
CA ASN A 168 7.71 -8.27 -6.50
C ASN A 168 6.94 -8.69 -7.76
N ASP A 169 7.11 -7.88 -8.80
CA ASP A 169 6.48 -8.06 -10.12
C ASP A 169 6.85 -9.38 -10.81
N SER A 170 8.01 -9.97 -10.50
CA SER A 170 8.38 -11.30 -10.99
C SER A 170 7.47 -12.39 -10.42
N TYR A 171 7.22 -12.38 -9.11
CA TYR A 171 6.34 -13.37 -8.49
C TYR A 171 4.89 -13.25 -8.99
N HIS A 172 4.44 -12.04 -9.33
CA HIS A 172 3.12 -11.84 -9.90
C HIS A 172 3.02 -12.46 -11.30
N GLN A 173 4.03 -12.24 -12.14
CA GLN A 173 4.11 -12.86 -13.46
C GLN A 173 4.13 -14.38 -13.36
N ASP A 174 5.01 -14.93 -12.52
CA ASP A 174 5.15 -16.38 -12.34
C ASP A 174 3.85 -17.00 -11.82
N PHE A 175 3.17 -16.34 -10.89
CA PHE A 175 1.87 -16.77 -10.38
C PHE A 175 0.83 -16.82 -11.51
N VAL A 176 0.62 -15.72 -12.24
CA VAL A 176 -0.38 -15.70 -13.31
C VAL A 176 -0.04 -16.71 -14.41
N GLN A 177 1.25 -16.85 -14.76
CA GLN A 177 1.68 -17.82 -15.76
C GLN A 177 1.39 -19.26 -15.32
N ASN A 178 1.66 -19.62 -14.07
CA ASN A 178 1.42 -20.98 -13.57
C ASN A 178 -0.08 -21.27 -13.35
N HIS A 179 -0.88 -20.24 -13.04
CA HIS A 179 -2.29 -20.38 -12.70
C HIS A 179 -3.25 -19.91 -13.82
N LEU A 180 -2.75 -19.59 -15.02
CA LEU A 180 -3.58 -19.04 -16.10
C LEU A 180 -4.73 -19.97 -16.50
N GLN A 181 -4.48 -21.27 -16.58
CA GLN A 181 -5.53 -22.25 -16.93
C GLN A 181 -6.65 -22.22 -15.89
N ASP A 182 -6.31 -22.29 -14.61
CA ASP A 182 -7.29 -22.21 -13.52
C ASP A 182 -8.06 -20.89 -13.56
N LEU A 183 -7.38 -19.76 -13.76
CA LEU A 183 -8.02 -18.45 -13.86
C LEU A 183 -9.02 -18.41 -15.03
N LEU A 184 -8.68 -18.97 -16.19
CA LEU A 184 -9.59 -19.04 -17.33
C LEU A 184 -10.76 -19.99 -17.07
N GLU A 185 -10.50 -21.17 -16.50
CA GLU A 185 -11.54 -22.14 -16.13
C GLU A 185 -12.50 -21.60 -15.07
N LEU A 186 -12.04 -20.70 -14.19
CA LEU A 186 -12.90 -20.02 -13.21
C LEU A 186 -13.93 -19.10 -13.86
N LEU A 187 -13.58 -18.54 -15.02
CA LEU A 187 -14.36 -17.55 -15.75
C LEU A 187 -15.29 -18.15 -16.81
N LEU A 188 -15.10 -19.42 -17.15
CA LEU A 188 -16.01 -20.15 -18.05
C LEU A 188 -17.41 -20.27 -17.44
N ASP A 189 -18.41 -20.41 -18.31
CA ASP A 189 -19.74 -20.77 -17.87
C ASP A 189 -19.74 -22.20 -17.30
N PRO A 190 -20.46 -22.46 -16.19
CA PRO A 190 -20.44 -23.76 -15.51
C PRO A 190 -20.75 -24.95 -16.43
N ASP A 191 -21.63 -24.75 -17.42
CA ASP A 191 -22.06 -25.79 -18.37
C ASP A 191 -20.96 -26.21 -19.37
N GLN A 192 -19.90 -25.41 -19.49
CA GLN A 192 -18.77 -25.69 -20.38
C GLN A 192 -17.66 -26.52 -19.72
N LEU A 193 -17.78 -26.80 -18.42
CA LEU A 193 -16.83 -27.62 -17.67
C LEU A 193 -17.29 -29.08 -17.64
N THR A 194 -16.33 -30.00 -17.74
CA THR A 194 -16.62 -31.43 -17.58
C THR A 194 -17.01 -31.78 -16.14
N ALA A 195 -17.49 -33.00 -15.91
CA ALA A 195 -17.72 -33.52 -14.56
C ALA A 195 -16.46 -33.51 -13.67
N SER A 196 -15.26 -33.56 -14.28
CA SER A 196 -13.97 -33.39 -13.60
C SER A 196 -13.55 -31.93 -13.42
N SER A 197 -14.42 -30.97 -13.74
CA SER A 197 -14.20 -29.53 -13.63
C SER A 197 -13.03 -29.00 -14.47
N HIS A 198 -12.84 -29.56 -15.66
CA HIS A 198 -11.83 -29.08 -16.61
C HIS A 198 -12.48 -28.56 -17.88
N SER A 199 -11.79 -27.63 -18.54
CA SER A 199 -12.14 -27.19 -19.89
C SER A 199 -11.97 -28.33 -20.90
N THR A 200 -12.72 -28.26 -22.00
CA THR A 200 -12.57 -29.15 -23.14
C THR A 200 -11.91 -28.41 -24.31
N HIS A 201 -11.44 -29.14 -25.33
CA HIS A 201 -10.88 -28.53 -26.54
C HIS A 201 -11.84 -27.57 -27.25
N ASN A 202 -13.16 -27.71 -27.03
CA ASN A 202 -14.21 -26.89 -27.64
C ASN A 202 -14.78 -25.82 -26.72
N SER A 203 -14.28 -25.69 -25.48
CA SER A 203 -14.76 -24.65 -24.55
C SER A 203 -14.50 -23.26 -25.14
N LEU A 204 -15.43 -22.35 -24.91
CA LEU A 204 -15.48 -21.00 -25.46
C LEU A 204 -15.40 -19.97 -24.31
N VAL A 205 -14.38 -19.12 -24.37
CA VAL A 205 -14.22 -17.99 -23.45
C VAL A 205 -15.05 -16.83 -23.98
N SER A 206 -15.91 -16.27 -23.12
CA SER A 206 -16.76 -15.12 -23.48
C SER A 206 -15.97 -13.79 -23.49
N PRO A 207 -16.45 -12.76 -24.21
CA PRO A 207 -15.89 -11.42 -24.12
C PRO A 207 -15.91 -10.84 -22.70
N GLU A 208 -16.91 -11.21 -21.89
CA GLU A 208 -17.04 -10.81 -20.48
C GLU A 208 -15.92 -11.41 -19.63
N ALA A 209 -15.57 -12.68 -19.84
CA ALA A 209 -14.43 -13.32 -19.19
C ALA A 209 -13.11 -12.64 -19.57
N ALA A 210 -12.92 -12.29 -20.85
CA ALA A 210 -11.76 -11.52 -21.30
C ALA A 210 -11.73 -10.12 -20.66
N ARG A 211 -12.88 -9.46 -20.51
CA ARG A 211 -12.99 -8.17 -19.80
C ARG A 211 -12.62 -8.31 -18.32
N ALA A 212 -13.07 -9.37 -17.65
CA ALA A 212 -12.71 -9.66 -16.27
C ALA A 212 -11.19 -9.83 -16.09
N LEU A 213 -10.51 -10.52 -17.02
CA LEU A 213 -9.05 -10.66 -17.01
C LEU A 213 -8.29 -9.33 -17.16
N SER A 214 -8.94 -8.28 -17.67
CA SER A 214 -8.32 -6.93 -17.71
C SER A 214 -8.08 -6.35 -16.32
N PHE A 215 -8.69 -6.93 -15.28
CA PHE A 215 -8.35 -6.65 -13.89
C PHE A 215 -6.90 -7.03 -13.54
N LEU A 216 -6.36 -8.11 -14.13
CA LEU A 216 -5.01 -8.61 -13.85
C LEU A 216 -3.98 -8.32 -14.94
N ILE A 217 -4.42 -8.28 -16.19
CA ILE A 217 -3.54 -8.23 -17.36
C ILE A 217 -3.86 -7.00 -18.18
N GLU A 218 -2.82 -6.36 -18.70
CA GLU A 218 -2.92 -5.29 -19.68
C GLU A 218 -1.80 -5.45 -20.71
N GLY A 219 -1.76 -4.61 -21.74
CA GLY A 219 -0.72 -4.75 -22.75
C GLY A 219 -0.55 -3.56 -23.67
N SER A 220 0.38 -3.71 -24.61
CA SER A 220 0.61 -2.76 -25.69
C SER A 220 0.94 -3.45 -27.01
N VAL A 221 0.93 -2.66 -28.09
CA VAL A 221 1.15 -3.11 -29.47
C VAL A 221 2.40 -2.43 -30.02
N ASN A 222 3.26 -3.17 -30.74
CA ASN A 222 4.39 -2.62 -31.52
C ASN A 222 5.40 -1.79 -30.70
N ASN A 223 5.64 -2.15 -29.44
CA ASN A 223 6.45 -1.35 -28.49
C ASN A 223 5.93 0.07 -28.28
N SER A 224 4.65 0.34 -28.58
CA SER A 224 4.01 1.60 -28.20
C SER A 224 4.02 1.75 -26.68
N ARG A 225 4.17 3.00 -26.22
CA ARG A 225 4.00 3.33 -24.80
C ARG A 225 2.53 3.45 -24.38
N THR A 226 1.61 3.38 -25.33
CA THR A 226 0.17 3.32 -25.07
C THR A 226 -0.20 1.98 -24.45
N VAL A 227 -0.79 2.04 -23.25
CA VAL A 227 -1.33 0.89 -22.54
C VAL A 227 -2.79 0.72 -22.93
N HIS A 228 -3.17 -0.51 -23.25
CA HIS A 228 -4.52 -0.90 -23.61
C HIS A 228 -5.05 -1.94 -22.62
N GLN A 229 -6.37 -1.93 -22.41
CA GLN A 229 -7.02 -2.98 -21.63
C GLN A 229 -6.88 -4.32 -22.36
N PHE A 230 -6.68 -5.41 -21.60
CA PHE A 230 -6.42 -6.73 -22.19
C PHE A 230 -7.54 -7.18 -23.14
N HIS A 231 -8.80 -6.95 -22.80
CA HIS A 231 -9.94 -7.34 -23.63
C HIS A 231 -10.01 -6.59 -24.97
N GLU A 232 -9.57 -5.33 -25.02
CA GLU A 232 -9.50 -4.54 -26.27
C GLU A 232 -8.47 -5.15 -27.22
N LEU A 233 -7.31 -5.54 -26.69
CA LEU A 233 -6.28 -6.24 -27.46
C LEU A 233 -6.77 -7.61 -27.94
N ALA A 234 -7.42 -8.38 -27.06
CA ALA A 234 -7.99 -9.68 -27.42
C ALA A 234 -9.00 -9.59 -28.57
N LEU A 235 -9.85 -8.55 -28.56
CA LEU A 235 -10.88 -8.31 -29.57
C LEU A 235 -10.35 -7.57 -30.82
N TRP A 236 -9.08 -7.18 -30.85
CA TRP A 236 -8.53 -6.45 -31.98
C TRP A 236 -8.45 -7.33 -33.24
N GLN A 237 -9.08 -6.86 -34.33
CA GLN A 237 -9.30 -7.65 -35.55
C GLN A 237 -8.04 -8.34 -36.12
N PRO A 238 -6.85 -7.70 -36.19
CA PRO A 238 -5.63 -8.34 -36.69
C PRO A 238 -5.18 -9.56 -35.88
N LEU A 239 -5.68 -9.73 -34.66
CA LEU A 239 -5.30 -10.80 -33.76
C LEU A 239 -6.33 -11.93 -33.66
N HIS A 240 -7.52 -11.80 -34.28
CA HIS A 240 -8.60 -12.81 -34.16
C HIS A 240 -8.15 -14.24 -34.47
N ALA A 241 -7.29 -14.40 -35.48
CA ALA A 241 -6.73 -15.72 -35.82
C ALA A 241 -5.84 -16.30 -34.71
N LYS A 242 -5.05 -15.43 -34.03
CA LYS A 242 -4.14 -15.81 -32.93
C LYS A 242 -4.89 -16.02 -31.62
N THR A 243 -5.83 -15.13 -31.29
CA THR A 243 -6.64 -15.19 -30.07
C THR A 243 -7.70 -16.29 -30.13
N GLY A 244 -8.00 -16.81 -31.33
CA GLY A 244 -9.04 -17.80 -31.55
C GLY A 244 -10.45 -17.21 -31.49
N TYR A 245 -10.61 -15.90 -31.68
CA TYR A 245 -11.91 -15.23 -31.70
C TYR A 245 -12.70 -15.58 -32.97
N SER A 246 -13.96 -15.98 -32.81
CA SER A 246 -14.89 -16.21 -33.90
C SER A 246 -15.98 -15.14 -33.90
N LYS A 247 -16.15 -14.45 -35.03
CA LYS A 247 -17.25 -13.48 -35.24
C LYS A 247 -18.63 -14.14 -35.22
N ILE A 248 -18.70 -15.46 -35.48
CA ILE A 248 -19.95 -16.22 -35.54
C ILE A 248 -20.43 -16.53 -34.12
N SER A 249 -19.58 -17.16 -33.31
CA SER A 249 -19.92 -17.49 -31.91
C SER A 249 -19.78 -16.30 -30.95
N LYS A 250 -19.14 -15.22 -31.41
CA LYS A 250 -18.76 -14.04 -30.60
C LYS A 250 -17.92 -14.40 -29.37
N ALA A 251 -17.15 -15.49 -29.45
CA ALA A 251 -16.35 -16.03 -28.36
C ALA A 251 -14.97 -16.48 -28.83
N PHE A 252 -14.07 -16.71 -27.88
CA PHE A 252 -12.72 -17.21 -28.13
C PHE A 252 -12.64 -18.72 -27.89
N LEU A 253 -11.94 -19.44 -28.76
CA LEU A 253 -11.60 -20.84 -28.49
C LEU A 253 -10.60 -20.93 -27.33
N PHE A 254 -10.95 -21.63 -26.25
CA PHE A 254 -10.19 -21.66 -25.00
C PHE A 254 -8.70 -21.97 -25.20
N SER A 255 -8.39 -23.07 -25.90
CA SER A 255 -7.02 -23.54 -26.12
C SER A 255 -6.14 -22.52 -26.86
N ARG A 256 -6.70 -21.84 -27.87
CA ARG A 256 -6.00 -20.80 -28.62
C ARG A 256 -5.83 -19.53 -27.79
N PHE A 257 -6.86 -19.15 -27.06
CA PHE A 257 -6.84 -17.96 -26.21
C PHE A 257 -5.81 -18.08 -25.10
N GLU A 258 -5.79 -19.20 -24.38
CA GLU A 258 -4.80 -19.50 -23.35
C GLU A 258 -3.38 -19.49 -23.93
N SER A 259 -3.15 -20.23 -25.02
CA SER A 259 -1.84 -20.32 -25.68
C SER A 259 -1.34 -18.93 -26.13
N TRP A 260 -2.23 -18.10 -26.68
CA TRP A 260 -1.92 -16.74 -27.07
C TRP A 260 -1.50 -15.88 -25.87
N VAL A 261 -2.25 -15.92 -24.77
CA VAL A 261 -1.91 -15.17 -23.53
C VAL A 261 -0.53 -15.61 -23.03
N ARG A 262 -0.27 -16.92 -22.90
CA ARG A 262 1.03 -17.45 -22.45
C ARG A 262 2.19 -16.97 -23.32
N THR A 263 1.99 -16.97 -24.63
CA THR A 263 3.04 -16.59 -25.60
C THR A 263 3.31 -15.08 -25.58
N CYS A 264 2.30 -14.27 -25.27
CA CYS A 264 2.42 -12.81 -25.26
C CYS A 264 2.75 -12.24 -23.86
N LEU A 265 2.67 -13.04 -22.79
CA LEU A 265 2.97 -12.60 -21.43
C LEU A 265 4.48 -12.35 -21.26
N THR A 266 4.81 -11.16 -20.78
CA THR A 266 6.17 -10.66 -20.60
C THR A 266 6.30 -9.99 -19.23
N THR A 267 7.54 -9.66 -18.84
CA THR A 267 7.80 -8.90 -17.62
C THR A 267 7.19 -7.52 -17.69
N ASN A 268 6.62 -7.06 -16.57
CA ASN A 268 6.00 -5.75 -16.48
C ASN A 268 7.04 -4.63 -16.77
N PRO A 269 6.85 -3.85 -17.86
CA PRO A 269 7.80 -2.81 -18.26
C PRO A 269 7.80 -1.59 -17.33
N PHE A 270 6.79 -1.46 -16.47
CA PHE A 270 6.61 -0.36 -15.52
C PHE A 270 6.82 -0.79 -14.06
N GLY A 271 7.09 -2.07 -13.84
CA GLY A 271 7.20 -2.64 -12.51
C GLY A 271 8.46 -2.25 -11.72
N ILE A 272 8.54 -2.69 -10.48
CA ILE A 272 9.68 -2.42 -9.58
C ILE A 272 11.00 -2.93 -10.19
N THR A 273 10.99 -4.12 -10.80
CA THR A 273 12.19 -4.70 -11.41
C THR A 273 12.67 -3.87 -12.61
N ALA A 274 11.74 -3.41 -13.46
CA ALA A 274 12.05 -2.53 -14.58
C ALA A 274 12.53 -1.14 -14.11
N CYS A 275 11.90 -0.59 -13.06
CA CYS A 275 12.31 0.67 -12.43
C CYS A 275 13.75 0.61 -11.91
N LEU A 276 14.14 -0.49 -11.25
CA LEU A 276 15.51 -0.65 -10.74
C LEU A 276 16.55 -0.87 -11.84
N LYS A 277 16.19 -1.58 -12.92
CA LYS A 277 17.11 -1.90 -14.02
C LYS A 277 17.31 -0.73 -14.99
N SER A 278 16.23 -0.07 -15.38
CA SER A 278 16.22 0.92 -16.48
C SER A 278 15.52 2.24 -16.11
N GLY A 279 15.09 2.42 -14.86
CA GLY A 279 14.46 3.66 -14.41
C GLY A 279 15.42 4.84 -14.33
N LYS A 280 14.86 6.04 -14.30
CA LYS A 280 15.60 7.28 -14.10
C LYS A 280 16.05 7.35 -12.64
N LYS A 281 17.37 7.41 -12.42
CA LYS A 281 17.93 7.63 -11.08
C LYS A 281 17.64 9.07 -10.67
N LEU A 282 17.06 9.25 -9.49
CA LEU A 282 16.75 10.56 -8.94
C LEU A 282 17.90 11.04 -8.06
N ALA A 283 18.28 12.30 -8.26
CA ALA A 283 19.18 13.04 -7.39
C ALA A 283 18.32 13.88 -6.46
N TRP A 284 17.90 13.34 -5.32
CA TRP A 284 17.32 14.20 -4.28
C TRP A 284 18.49 14.75 -3.50
N ALA A 285 18.59 16.09 -3.49
CA ALA A 285 19.73 16.79 -2.93
C ALA A 285 19.93 16.37 -1.48
N GLN A 286 21.16 16.00 -1.17
CA GLN A 286 21.65 15.77 0.17
C GLN A 286 21.72 17.15 0.83
N GLN A 287 20.96 17.43 1.88
CA GLN A 287 21.12 18.71 2.61
C GLN A 287 22.40 18.75 3.46
N VAL A 288 23.25 17.71 3.41
CA VAL A 288 24.51 17.62 4.15
C VAL A 288 25.62 17.16 3.20
N GLU A 289 26.57 18.02 2.84
CA GLU A 289 27.78 17.57 2.12
C GLU A 289 28.64 16.66 3.02
N GLY A 290 28.86 15.43 2.58
CA GLY A 290 29.69 14.44 3.26
C GLY A 290 29.68 13.12 2.50
N ALA A 291 30.76 12.34 2.63
CA ALA A 291 31.03 11.06 1.94
C ALA A 291 30.08 9.90 2.31
N THR A 292 28.83 10.19 2.67
CA THR A 292 27.80 9.18 2.89
C THR A 292 27.35 8.60 1.54
N LYS A 293 27.13 7.28 1.49
CA LYS A 293 26.64 6.62 0.28
C LYS A 293 25.32 7.27 -0.16
N ARG A 294 25.28 7.78 -1.39
CA ARG A 294 24.09 8.42 -1.98
C ARG A 294 22.88 7.47 -1.93
N ALA A 295 21.75 7.96 -1.44
CA ALA A 295 20.48 7.26 -1.46
C ALA A 295 20.17 6.71 -2.87
N ARG A 296 19.77 5.43 -2.96
CA ARG A 296 19.41 4.81 -4.24
C ARG A 296 17.94 5.03 -4.50
N ILE A 297 17.64 6.09 -5.25
CA ILE A 297 16.27 6.44 -5.62
C ILE A 297 16.14 6.29 -7.14
N ALA A 298 15.17 5.50 -7.57
CA ALA A 298 14.82 5.31 -8.96
C ALA A 298 13.33 5.55 -9.16
N CYS A 299 12.97 6.20 -10.26
CA CYS A 299 11.60 6.24 -10.74
C CYS A 299 11.52 5.60 -12.12
N ASN A 300 10.36 5.03 -12.44
CA ASN A 300 10.08 4.73 -13.84
C ASN A 300 9.86 6.04 -14.63
N THR A 301 10.15 6.01 -15.93
CA THR A 301 10.21 7.20 -16.79
C THR A 301 8.92 8.05 -16.73
N PRO A 302 8.99 9.39 -16.84
CA PRO A 302 7.82 10.26 -16.72
C PRO A 302 6.79 10.15 -17.86
N MET A 303 7.09 9.46 -18.96
CA MET A 303 6.13 9.17 -20.05
C MET A 303 5.25 7.92 -19.77
N VAL A 304 5.19 7.48 -18.52
CA VAL A 304 4.38 6.33 -18.09
C VAL A 304 2.99 6.85 -17.64
N PRO A 305 1.89 6.15 -17.97
CA PRO A 305 0.57 6.56 -17.49
C PRO A 305 0.54 6.66 -15.96
N PRO A 306 -0.21 7.62 -15.36
CA PRO A 306 -0.22 7.86 -13.92
C PRO A 306 -0.40 6.58 -13.07
N ALA A 307 -1.32 5.70 -13.47
CA ALA A 307 -1.63 4.44 -12.80
C ALA A 307 -0.45 3.45 -12.67
N HIS A 308 0.65 3.65 -13.39
CA HIS A 308 1.81 2.78 -13.34
C HIS A 308 3.04 3.45 -12.76
N ARG A 309 2.96 4.68 -12.23
CA ARG A 309 4.13 5.37 -11.68
C ARG A 309 4.66 4.62 -10.45
N VAL A 310 5.97 4.40 -10.43
CA VAL A 310 6.66 3.72 -9.34
C VAL A 310 7.92 4.47 -8.97
N VAL A 311 8.10 4.72 -7.67
CA VAL A 311 9.35 5.24 -7.09
C VAL A 311 9.88 4.23 -6.09
N VAL A 312 11.13 3.82 -6.26
CA VAL A 312 11.83 2.92 -5.35
C VAL A 312 12.96 3.69 -4.68
N MET A 313 12.86 3.82 -3.37
CA MET A 313 13.90 4.37 -2.50
C MET A 313 14.52 3.23 -1.71
N SER A 314 15.85 3.12 -1.74
CA SER A 314 16.54 2.09 -0.97
C SER A 314 17.87 2.55 -0.39
N GLN A 315 18.23 1.91 0.73
CA GLN A 315 19.53 2.07 1.38
C GLN A 315 19.83 3.52 1.79
N VAL A 316 18.82 4.26 2.24
CA VAL A 316 19.00 5.57 2.88
C VAL A 316 19.52 5.32 4.29
N TYR A 317 20.68 5.90 4.62
CA TYR A 317 21.34 5.69 5.89
C TYR A 317 21.83 7.01 6.47
N LYS A 318 21.45 7.31 7.72
CA LYS A 318 21.86 8.54 8.43
C LYS A 318 21.61 9.83 7.63
N GLN A 319 20.49 9.89 6.92
CA GLN A 319 20.13 11.01 6.05
C GLN A 319 18.72 11.50 6.35
N THR A 320 18.53 12.81 6.16
CA THR A 320 17.21 13.43 6.09
C THR A 320 16.89 13.75 4.64
N LEU A 321 15.79 13.18 4.14
CA LEU A 321 15.30 13.39 2.79
C LEU A 321 13.92 14.00 2.86
N ALA A 322 13.72 15.13 2.20
CA ALA A 322 12.41 15.74 2.07
C ALA A 322 12.09 16.04 0.62
N LYS A 323 10.90 15.64 0.19
CA LYS A 323 10.44 15.86 -1.17
C LYS A 323 8.93 16.12 -1.20
N SER A 324 8.58 17.23 -1.84
CA SER A 324 7.27 17.45 -2.44
C SER A 324 7.49 17.65 -3.94
N SER A 325 6.75 16.92 -4.80
CA SER A 325 6.87 17.01 -6.26
C SER A 325 5.81 16.18 -6.99
N ASP A 326 5.43 16.65 -8.17
CA ASP A 326 4.61 15.95 -9.17
C ASP A 326 5.09 14.53 -9.50
N THR A 327 6.39 14.25 -9.31
CA THR A 327 6.95 12.89 -9.51
C THR A 327 6.45 11.85 -8.50
N LEU A 328 5.92 12.31 -7.36
CA LEU A 328 5.37 11.47 -6.31
C LEU A 328 3.84 11.40 -6.36
N GLU A 329 3.21 12.31 -7.09
CA GLU A 329 1.75 12.33 -7.25
C GLU A 329 1.25 11.03 -7.89
N ASP A 330 0.24 10.44 -7.25
CA ASP A 330 -0.43 9.20 -7.66
C ASP A 330 0.54 8.04 -7.92
N THR A 331 1.66 8.01 -7.20
CA THR A 331 2.75 7.06 -7.41
C THR A 331 2.76 5.96 -6.36
N HIS A 332 3.08 4.72 -6.78
CA HIS A 332 3.40 3.63 -5.86
C HIS A 332 4.83 3.77 -5.35
N VAL A 333 5.01 4.02 -4.06
CA VAL A 333 6.34 4.23 -3.46
C VAL A 333 6.78 2.99 -2.67
N LYS A 334 7.97 2.46 -2.98
CA LYS A 334 8.62 1.40 -2.21
C LYS A 334 9.86 1.95 -1.51
N ILE A 335 9.85 1.94 -0.18
CA ILE A 335 10.97 2.33 0.68
C ILE A 335 11.56 1.06 1.29
N HIS A 336 12.84 0.79 1.05
CA HIS A 336 13.42 -0.50 1.38
C HIS A 336 14.84 -0.39 1.98
N ARG A 337 15.08 -1.07 3.11
CA ARG A 337 16.39 -1.11 3.78
C ARG A 337 16.92 0.28 4.17
N CYS A 338 16.06 1.16 4.67
CA CYS A 338 16.48 2.46 5.21
C CYS A 338 16.75 2.34 6.71
N CYS A 339 17.77 3.05 7.21
CA CYS A 339 18.18 2.94 8.61
C CYS A 339 18.62 4.30 9.17
N GLU A 340 18.26 4.60 10.41
CA GLU A 340 18.66 5.85 11.09
C GLU A 340 18.37 7.11 10.26
N SER A 341 17.22 7.16 9.59
CA SER A 341 16.91 8.20 8.59
C SER A 341 15.56 8.88 8.83
N PHE A 342 15.44 10.12 8.38
CA PHE A 342 14.18 10.88 8.38
C PHE A 342 13.74 11.10 6.94
N ILE A 343 12.57 10.61 6.57
CA ILE A 343 12.08 10.65 5.19
C ILE A 343 10.71 11.31 5.15
N TYR A 344 10.62 12.43 4.44
CA TYR A 344 9.42 13.24 4.25
C TYR A 344 8.99 13.20 2.79
N LEU A 345 7.83 12.59 2.51
CA LEU A 345 7.24 12.53 1.17
C LEU A 345 5.90 13.26 1.20
N LEU A 346 5.92 14.58 1.04
CA LEU A 346 4.79 15.47 1.30
C LEU A 346 3.99 15.74 0.00
N SER A 347 3.51 14.67 -0.63
CA SER A 347 2.71 14.69 -1.87
C SER A 347 1.59 13.66 -1.77
N PRO A 348 0.49 13.77 -2.56
CA PRO A 348 -0.55 12.75 -2.59
C PRO A 348 -0.01 11.46 -3.24
N LEU A 349 0.00 10.35 -2.50
CA LEU A 349 0.60 9.09 -2.95
C LEU A 349 -0.49 8.06 -3.28
N ARG A 350 -0.22 7.15 -4.24
CA ARG A 350 -1.15 6.05 -4.54
C ARG A 350 -1.10 4.97 -3.46
N SER A 351 0.08 4.42 -3.20
CA SER A 351 0.32 3.42 -2.15
C SER A 351 1.76 3.51 -1.65
N VAL A 352 2.04 3.11 -0.41
CA VAL A 352 3.41 3.08 0.13
C VAL A 352 3.74 1.73 0.75
N THR A 353 4.90 1.17 0.42
CA THR A 353 5.44 -0.05 1.04
C THR A 353 6.76 0.27 1.72
N ILE A 354 6.83 0.13 3.04
CA ILE A 354 8.03 0.34 3.86
C ILE A 354 8.52 -1.03 4.35
N GLU A 355 9.66 -1.47 3.84
CA GLU A 355 10.20 -2.81 4.05
C GLU A 355 11.61 -2.77 4.65
N LYS A 356 11.88 -3.59 5.67
CA LYS A 356 13.24 -3.80 6.22
C LYS A 356 13.90 -2.51 6.73
N CYS A 357 13.12 -1.58 7.28
CA CYS A 357 13.62 -0.29 7.77
C CYS A 357 13.81 -0.30 9.30
N ARG A 358 14.80 0.43 9.79
CA ARG A 358 15.14 0.47 11.23
C ARG A 358 15.41 1.88 11.75
N ASN A 359 15.06 2.17 13.00
CA ASN A 359 15.41 3.43 13.68
C ASN A 359 15.10 4.68 12.82
N SER A 360 13.99 4.69 12.09
CA SER A 360 13.72 5.71 11.07
C SER A 360 12.35 6.34 11.27
N THR A 361 12.21 7.61 10.86
CA THR A 361 10.95 8.34 10.89
C THR A 361 10.47 8.61 9.46
N PHE A 362 9.23 8.24 9.17
CA PHE A 362 8.58 8.48 7.89
C PHE A 362 7.40 9.44 8.08
N VAL A 363 7.42 10.56 7.38
CA VAL A 363 6.30 11.51 7.31
C VAL A 363 5.81 11.53 5.88
N LEU A 364 4.57 11.10 5.69
CA LEU A 364 3.98 10.91 4.37
C LEU A 364 2.78 11.84 4.19
N GLY A 365 2.63 12.36 2.99
CA GLY A 365 1.37 12.93 2.54
C GLY A 365 0.27 11.86 2.44
N PRO A 366 -0.98 12.28 2.16
CA PRO A 366 -2.12 11.39 2.05
C PRO A 366 -1.89 10.24 1.08
N VAL A 367 -2.17 9.00 1.53
CA VAL A 367 -1.99 7.78 0.75
C VAL A 367 -3.36 7.19 0.39
N GLN A 368 -3.73 7.29 -0.88
CA GLN A 368 -5.07 6.99 -1.40
C GLN A 368 -5.53 5.55 -1.13
N THR A 369 -4.63 4.57 -1.14
CA THR A 369 -5.02 3.13 -1.05
C THR A 369 -4.51 2.45 0.22
N VAL A 370 -3.21 2.25 0.36
CA VAL A 370 -2.65 1.48 1.47
C VAL A 370 -1.22 1.87 1.80
N VAL A 371 -0.90 1.80 3.08
CA VAL A 371 0.47 1.78 3.60
C VAL A 371 0.76 0.39 4.18
N HIS A 372 1.84 -0.24 3.71
CA HIS A 372 2.37 -1.48 4.27
C HIS A 372 3.64 -1.18 5.07
N LEU A 373 3.68 -1.63 6.33
CA LEU A 373 4.89 -1.64 7.14
C LEU A 373 5.29 -3.09 7.42
N HIS A 374 6.46 -3.48 6.93
CA HIS A 374 6.90 -4.88 7.01
C HIS A 374 8.36 -5.06 7.38
N SER A 375 8.63 -6.02 8.27
CA SER A 375 10.00 -6.34 8.71
C SER A 375 10.75 -5.10 9.24
N CYS A 376 10.03 -4.20 9.93
CA CYS A 376 10.56 -2.94 10.42
C CYS A 376 10.74 -2.95 11.94
N ASP A 377 11.75 -2.22 12.43
CA ASP A 377 12.11 -2.19 13.85
C ASP A 377 12.35 -0.74 14.31
N ASN A 378 11.71 -0.33 15.39
CA ASN A 378 11.82 1.01 15.96
C ASN A 378 11.58 2.11 14.90
N VAL A 379 10.45 2.01 14.18
CA VAL A 379 10.05 2.98 13.16
C VAL A 379 8.92 3.88 13.68
N LYS A 380 9.04 5.18 13.42
CA LYS A 380 7.93 6.14 13.59
C LYS A 380 7.31 6.43 12.22
N LEU A 381 6.00 6.23 12.10
CA LEU A 381 5.25 6.51 10.88
C LEU A 381 4.16 7.55 11.16
N ILE A 382 4.13 8.63 10.39
CA ILE A 382 3.14 9.69 10.47
C ILE A 382 2.46 9.80 9.10
N VAL A 383 1.18 9.42 9.00
CA VAL A 383 0.51 9.31 7.70
C VAL A 383 -1.02 9.43 7.79
N VAL A 384 -1.62 10.04 6.77
CA VAL A 384 -3.04 9.92 6.45
C VAL A 384 -3.18 8.85 5.36
N CYS A 385 -3.98 7.80 5.56
CA CYS A 385 -4.11 6.73 4.56
C CYS A 385 -5.48 6.07 4.57
N HIS A 386 -5.92 5.54 3.42
CA HIS A 386 -7.17 4.77 3.38
C HIS A 386 -7.09 3.49 4.21
N ARG A 387 -5.95 2.78 4.17
CA ARG A 387 -5.69 1.57 4.98
C ARG A 387 -4.24 1.48 5.42
N LEU A 388 -4.02 0.94 6.62
CA LEU A 388 -2.71 0.56 7.13
C LEU A 388 -2.63 -0.94 7.37
N SER A 389 -1.49 -1.54 7.05
CA SER A 389 -1.22 -2.95 7.34
C SER A 389 0.19 -3.20 7.87
N LEU A 390 0.29 -4.04 8.90
CA LEU A 390 1.52 -4.32 9.65
C LEU A 390 1.83 -5.81 9.63
N SER A 391 3.08 -6.18 9.37
CA SER A 391 3.54 -7.58 9.47
C SER A 391 5.00 -7.65 9.88
N SER A 392 5.33 -8.52 10.84
CA SER A 392 6.72 -8.72 11.27
C SER A 392 7.39 -7.41 11.74
N THR A 393 6.69 -6.54 12.46
CA THR A 393 7.21 -5.24 12.92
C THR A 393 7.37 -5.18 14.44
N ILE A 394 8.41 -4.49 14.93
CA ILE A 394 8.75 -4.45 16.36
C ILE A 394 8.95 -2.99 16.80
N SER A 395 8.38 -2.62 17.96
CA SER A 395 8.60 -1.33 18.62
C SER A 395 8.28 -0.10 17.76
N CYS A 396 7.29 -0.20 16.87
CA CYS A 396 6.90 0.90 15.98
C CYS A 396 5.85 1.82 16.62
N THR A 397 5.95 3.12 16.36
CA THR A 397 4.95 4.13 16.77
C THR A 397 4.26 4.71 15.54
N LEU A 398 2.93 4.66 15.49
CA LEU A 398 2.12 4.94 14.31
C LEU A 398 1.13 6.07 14.62
N HIS A 399 1.36 7.25 14.05
CA HIS A 399 0.47 8.41 14.12
C HIS A 399 -0.37 8.48 12.85
N ILE A 400 -1.62 8.07 12.95
CA ILE A 400 -2.42 7.79 11.74
C ILE A 400 -3.80 8.45 11.77
N LEU A 401 -4.27 8.79 10.57
CA LEU A 401 -5.66 9.11 10.28
C LEU A 401 -6.11 8.15 9.20
N THR A 402 -7.15 7.35 9.48
CA THR A 402 -7.62 6.34 8.51
C THR A 402 -9.10 6.03 8.64
N PRO A 403 -9.85 5.96 7.53
CA PRO A 403 -11.27 5.61 7.53
C PRO A 403 -11.53 4.11 7.66
N THR A 404 -10.49 3.28 7.74
CA THR A 404 -10.60 1.83 7.96
C THR A 404 -9.81 1.41 9.20
N ARG A 405 -10.13 0.25 9.76
CA ARG A 405 -9.41 -0.28 10.93
C ARG A 405 -8.00 -0.74 10.53
N PRO A 406 -6.92 -0.30 11.19
CA PRO A 406 -5.57 -0.77 10.88
C PRO A 406 -5.44 -2.29 11.02
N LEU A 407 -4.80 -2.94 10.04
CA LEU A 407 -4.65 -4.39 10.02
C LEU A 407 -3.31 -4.82 10.62
N ILE A 408 -3.36 -5.74 11.58
CA ILE A 408 -2.18 -6.32 12.22
C ILE A 408 -2.14 -7.81 11.87
N PHE A 409 -1.14 -8.21 11.09
CA PHE A 409 -0.85 -9.60 10.76
C PHE A 409 0.12 -10.24 11.77
N LEU A 410 0.61 -11.44 11.46
CA LEU A 410 1.54 -12.18 12.32
C LEU A 410 2.92 -11.50 12.44
N GLY A 411 3.57 -11.74 13.59
CA GLY A 411 4.95 -11.33 13.87
C GLY A 411 5.14 -9.89 14.36
N ASN A 412 4.07 -9.21 14.78
CA ASN A 412 4.17 -7.85 15.31
C ASN A 412 4.35 -7.84 16.83
N GLN A 413 5.12 -6.89 17.37
CA GLN A 413 5.35 -6.73 18.81
C GLN A 413 5.52 -5.26 19.21
N ALA A 414 4.97 -4.88 20.36
CA ALA A 414 5.13 -3.54 20.97
C ALA A 414 4.73 -2.38 20.03
N ILE A 415 3.63 -2.53 19.29
CA ILE A 415 3.12 -1.49 18.40
C ILE A 415 2.39 -0.42 19.20
N THR A 416 2.68 0.85 18.96
CA THR A 416 2.00 1.96 19.63
C THR A 416 1.20 2.77 18.60
N PHE A 417 -0.12 2.83 18.74
CA PHE A 417 -0.99 3.66 17.91
C PHE A 417 -1.29 5.00 18.58
N ALA A 418 -1.36 6.06 17.77
CA ALA A 418 -1.63 7.41 18.21
C ALA A 418 -2.41 8.17 17.12
N PRO A 419 -3.16 9.22 17.49
CA PRO A 419 -3.81 10.06 16.49
C PRO A 419 -2.74 10.76 15.63
N TYR A 420 -3.11 11.01 14.37
CA TYR A 420 -2.33 11.88 13.49
C TYR A 420 -2.12 13.25 14.15
N HIS A 421 -0.90 13.79 14.05
CA HIS A 421 -0.45 14.85 14.95
C HIS A 421 0.40 15.94 14.29
N THR A 422 0.27 16.10 12.98
CA THR A 422 1.05 17.08 12.23
C THR A 422 0.20 17.72 11.14
N HIS A 423 0.73 18.75 10.50
CA HIS A 423 0.19 19.32 9.29
C HIS A 423 1.34 19.83 8.42
N TYR A 424 1.06 20.01 7.14
CA TYR A 424 1.88 20.81 6.24
C TYR A 424 0.95 21.63 5.36
N PRO A 425 1.39 22.79 4.82
CA PRO A 425 0.52 23.78 4.17
C PRO A 425 -0.42 23.24 3.07
N MET A 426 0.00 22.23 2.30
CA MET A 426 -0.80 21.61 1.23
C MET A 426 -1.64 20.38 1.68
N LEU A 427 -1.71 20.08 2.97
CA LEU A 427 -2.23 18.79 3.45
C LEU A 427 -3.72 18.60 3.12
N GLU A 428 -4.57 19.59 3.35
CA GLU A 428 -6.01 19.47 3.08
C GLU A 428 -6.31 19.34 1.58
N ASP A 429 -5.59 20.07 0.72
CA ASP A 429 -5.67 19.91 -0.74
C ASP A 429 -5.29 18.48 -1.16
N HIS A 430 -4.16 17.98 -0.65
CA HIS A 430 -3.72 16.61 -0.94
C HIS A 430 -4.72 15.56 -0.42
N MET A 431 -5.39 15.82 0.71
CA MET A 431 -6.45 14.96 1.25
C MET A 431 -7.68 14.95 0.33
N GLY A 432 -8.12 16.12 -0.13
CA GLY A 432 -9.19 16.26 -1.11
C GLY A 432 -8.90 15.49 -2.40
N ARG A 433 -7.70 15.68 -2.97
CA ARG A 433 -7.26 14.99 -4.20
C ARG A 433 -7.22 13.46 -4.06
N THR A 434 -6.87 12.94 -2.89
CA THR A 434 -6.84 11.50 -2.62
C THR A 434 -8.19 10.92 -2.20
N GLY A 435 -9.20 11.78 -1.97
CA GLY A 435 -10.51 11.38 -1.48
C GLY A 435 -10.50 10.87 -0.04
N LEU A 436 -9.62 11.44 0.80
CA LEU A 436 -9.51 11.10 2.21
C LEU A 436 -10.09 12.23 3.07
N ALA A 437 -11.15 11.92 3.81
CA ALA A 437 -11.74 12.82 4.78
C ALA A 437 -11.11 12.66 6.18
N THR A 438 -11.39 13.59 7.08
CA THR A 438 -10.97 13.53 8.48
C THR A 438 -11.84 12.58 9.32
N VAL A 439 -13.04 12.26 8.82
CA VAL A 439 -13.98 11.30 9.41
C VAL A 439 -14.56 10.38 8.31
N PRO A 440 -14.87 9.11 8.61
CA PRO A 440 -14.61 8.42 9.88
C PRO A 440 -13.10 8.22 10.12
N ASN A 441 -12.71 8.04 11.38
CA ASN A 441 -11.31 7.85 11.76
C ASN A 441 -11.18 6.74 12.81
N TYR A 442 -10.62 5.58 12.42
CA TYR A 442 -10.53 4.36 13.22
C TYR A 442 -9.10 4.02 13.66
N TRP A 443 -8.24 5.02 13.79
CA TRP A 443 -6.82 4.85 14.16
C TRP A 443 -6.60 4.06 15.47
N ASP A 444 -7.55 4.12 16.41
CA ASP A 444 -7.49 3.52 17.75
C ASP A 444 -8.15 2.14 17.84
N ASN A 445 -8.72 1.64 16.74
CA ASN A 445 -9.45 0.38 16.69
C ASN A 445 -8.84 -0.63 15.70
N PRO A 446 -7.58 -1.07 15.88
CA PRO A 446 -6.94 -2.02 14.97
C PRO A 446 -7.56 -3.42 15.05
N VAL A 447 -7.38 -4.21 13.99
CA VAL A 447 -7.85 -5.61 13.87
C VAL A 447 -6.65 -6.55 13.79
N LEU A 448 -6.60 -7.53 14.69
CA LEU A 448 -5.71 -8.68 14.60
C LEU A 448 -6.29 -9.68 13.59
N VAL A 449 -5.61 -9.85 12.46
CA VAL A 449 -6.00 -10.82 11.42
C VAL A 449 -5.25 -12.12 11.65
N CYS A 450 -5.96 -13.26 11.64
CA CYS A 450 -5.44 -14.60 11.97
C CYS A 450 -4.98 -14.72 13.45
N LYS A 451 -5.94 -14.70 14.38
CA LYS A 451 -5.74 -14.77 15.85
C LYS A 451 -5.07 -16.05 16.36
N GLU A 452 -4.92 -17.06 15.51
CA GLU A 452 -4.26 -18.32 15.85
C GLU A 452 -2.80 -18.01 16.21
N ASN A 453 -2.48 -18.03 17.53
CA ASN A 453 -1.15 -17.84 18.15
C ASN A 453 -0.79 -16.46 18.73
N CYS A 454 -1.72 -15.51 18.90
CA CYS A 454 -1.43 -14.26 19.60
C CYS A 454 -1.83 -14.33 21.08
N ASN A 455 -0.86 -14.64 21.97
CA ASN A 455 -1.08 -14.67 23.43
C ASN A 455 -0.68 -13.35 24.14
N GLU A 456 -0.13 -12.37 23.42
CA GLU A 456 0.40 -11.11 23.97
C GLU A 456 -0.37 -9.88 23.47
N GLU A 457 -0.37 -8.80 24.26
CA GLU A 457 -0.82 -7.47 23.83
C GLU A 457 0.11 -6.95 22.73
N VAL A 458 -0.22 -7.25 21.47
CA VAL A 458 0.58 -6.87 20.30
C VAL A 458 0.72 -5.35 20.14
N PHE A 459 -0.31 -4.60 20.56
CA PHE A 459 -0.36 -3.16 20.43
C PHE A 459 -0.93 -2.47 21.68
N ARG A 460 -0.63 -1.18 21.80
CA ARG A 460 -1.19 -0.27 22.80
C ARG A 460 -1.49 1.10 22.17
N LEU A 461 -2.30 1.90 22.85
CA LEU A 461 -2.49 3.31 22.48
C LEU A 461 -1.46 4.18 23.20
N LEU A 462 -0.96 5.22 22.53
CA LEU A 462 -0.04 6.18 23.13
C LEU A 462 -0.74 6.95 24.25
N SER A 463 -0.08 7.14 25.38
CA SER A 463 -0.64 7.95 26.45
C SER A 463 -0.79 9.41 26.02
N PRO A 464 -1.94 10.08 26.29
CA PRO A 464 -2.08 11.52 26.07
C PRO A 464 -0.99 12.36 26.76
N LEU A 465 -0.42 11.85 27.87
CA LEU A 465 0.67 12.51 28.60
C LEU A 465 2.01 12.42 27.87
N GLU A 466 2.20 11.45 26.98
CA GLU A 466 3.42 11.28 26.18
C GLU A 466 3.29 11.89 24.78
N PHE A 467 2.10 12.37 24.43
CA PHE A 467 1.80 12.90 23.11
C PHE A 467 2.35 14.31 22.91
N TYR A 468 2.99 14.53 21.76
CA TYR A 468 3.44 15.84 21.29
C TYR A 468 3.07 15.99 19.81
N PRO A 469 2.59 17.18 19.38
CA PRO A 469 2.46 17.48 17.96
C PRO A 469 3.83 17.41 17.28
N PHE A 470 3.85 16.94 16.04
CA PHE A 470 5.05 16.90 15.22
C PHE A 470 5.09 18.09 14.27
N VAL A 471 6.25 18.72 14.17
CA VAL A 471 6.49 19.88 13.29
C VAL A 471 7.23 19.41 12.05
N VAL A 472 6.67 19.71 10.88
CA VAL A 472 7.37 19.54 9.60
C VAL A 472 8.38 20.69 9.46
N PRO A 473 9.69 20.41 9.37
CA PRO A 473 10.74 21.44 9.46
C PRO A 473 11.03 22.13 8.11
N PHE A 474 10.03 22.21 7.22
CA PHE A 474 10.20 22.77 5.87
C PHE A 474 9.15 23.85 5.61
N GLU A 475 9.58 24.96 5.04
CA GLU A 475 8.69 25.98 4.51
C GLU A 475 8.04 25.50 3.22
N MET A 476 6.74 25.67 3.11
CA MET A 476 5.93 25.32 1.94
C MET A 476 4.81 26.34 1.79
N GLU A 477 4.33 26.54 0.57
CA GLU A 477 3.12 27.35 0.32
C GLU A 477 1.86 26.48 0.53
N GLY A 478 0.78 27.09 1.02
CA GLY A 478 -0.52 26.45 1.25
C GLY A 478 -1.25 27.03 2.45
N ASP A 479 -2.51 26.62 2.63
CA ASP A 479 -3.44 27.26 3.58
C ASP A 479 -3.64 26.47 4.88
N THR A 480 -3.21 25.22 4.95
CA THR A 480 -3.41 24.39 6.15
C THR A 480 -2.44 24.80 7.26
N THR A 481 -2.98 25.31 8.37
CA THR A 481 -2.20 25.78 9.55
C THR A 481 -2.41 24.94 10.81
N GLU A 482 -3.29 23.94 10.77
CA GLU A 482 -3.62 23.10 11.91
C GLU A 482 -3.78 21.63 11.51
N ILE A 483 -3.90 20.75 12.50
CA ILE A 483 -4.07 19.32 12.29
C ILE A 483 -5.48 19.09 11.73
N PRO A 484 -5.65 18.59 10.48
CA PRO A 484 -6.97 18.38 9.91
C PRO A 484 -7.82 17.44 10.76
N GLY A 485 -9.04 17.87 11.09
CA GLY A 485 -9.95 17.13 11.97
C GLY A 485 -9.65 17.27 13.47
N GLY A 486 -8.60 18.00 13.84
CA GLY A 486 -8.20 18.21 15.22
C GLY A 486 -7.68 16.95 15.92
N LEU A 487 -7.59 17.03 17.25
CA LEU A 487 -7.15 15.92 18.10
C LEU A 487 -8.31 15.36 18.92
N PRO A 488 -8.30 14.06 19.27
CA PRO A 488 -9.30 13.52 20.16
C PRO A 488 -9.29 14.25 21.52
N PRO A 489 -10.44 14.41 22.20
CA PRO A 489 -10.57 15.29 23.37
C PRO A 489 -9.56 15.03 24.50
N ALA A 490 -9.21 13.77 24.73
CA ALA A 490 -8.23 13.40 25.76
C ALA A 490 -6.82 13.94 25.44
N TYR A 491 -6.40 13.86 24.19
CA TYR A 491 -5.11 14.39 23.72
C TYR A 491 -5.11 15.91 23.69
N GLN A 492 -6.20 16.53 23.20
CA GLN A 492 -6.36 17.97 23.20
C GLN A 492 -6.27 18.54 24.64
N LYS A 493 -6.99 17.93 25.59
CA LYS A 493 -6.95 18.32 27.01
C LYS A 493 -5.54 18.22 27.60
N ALA A 494 -4.81 17.14 27.30
CA ALA A 494 -3.44 16.96 27.78
C ALA A 494 -2.49 18.03 27.23
N LEU A 495 -2.66 18.44 25.96
CA LEU A 495 -1.90 19.53 25.37
C LEU A 495 -2.23 20.88 26.00
N SER A 496 -3.51 21.22 26.17
CA SER A 496 -3.93 22.47 26.81
C SER A 496 -3.39 22.58 28.24
N GLN A 497 -3.42 21.49 29.01
CA GLN A 497 -2.83 21.45 30.35
C GLN A 497 -1.31 21.63 30.34
N ARG A 498 -0.62 21.15 29.30
CA ARG A 498 0.83 21.36 29.15
C ARG A 498 1.13 22.80 28.78
N GLU A 499 0.37 23.38 27.86
CA GLU A 499 0.52 24.79 27.46
C GLU A 499 0.27 25.73 28.64
N GLN A 500 -0.77 25.48 29.44
CA GLN A 500 -1.01 26.20 30.70
C GLN A 500 0.18 26.11 31.66
N ARG A 501 0.80 24.93 31.81
CA ARG A 501 2.01 24.77 32.64
C ARG A 501 3.20 25.58 32.10
N ILE A 502 3.37 25.63 30.78
CA ILE A 502 4.41 26.45 30.14
C ILE A 502 4.16 27.94 30.39
N GLN A 503 2.92 28.40 30.23
CA GLN A 503 2.54 29.80 30.49
C GLN A 503 2.75 30.19 31.96
N ILE A 504 2.36 29.33 32.90
CA ILE A 504 2.60 29.53 34.34
C ILE A 504 4.11 29.60 34.62
N TRP A 505 4.90 28.71 34.02
CA TRP A 505 6.36 28.72 34.18
C TRP A 505 7.00 29.99 33.60
N GLN A 506 6.60 30.42 32.39
CA GLN A 506 7.09 31.66 31.77
C GLN A 506 6.74 32.90 32.63
N LYS A 507 5.53 32.93 33.18
CA LYS A 507 5.10 33.98 34.11
C LYS A 507 5.96 33.98 35.37
N ALA A 508 6.17 32.82 35.98
CA ALA A 508 7.02 32.67 37.17
C ALA A 508 8.47 33.14 36.91
N VAL A 509 9.05 32.79 35.76
CA VAL A 509 10.40 33.26 35.37
C VAL A 509 10.44 34.78 35.19
N LYS A 510 9.41 35.37 34.59
CA LYS A 510 9.30 36.83 34.41
C LYS A 510 9.14 37.57 35.74
N GLU A 511 8.37 36.99 36.67
CA GLU A 511 8.07 37.57 37.99
C GLU A 511 9.18 37.32 39.02
N ALA A 512 10.09 36.38 38.78
CA ALA A 512 11.19 36.05 39.68
C ALA A 512 12.23 37.16 39.89
N GLY A 513 12.12 38.31 39.18
CA GLY A 513 12.99 39.47 39.40
C GLY A 513 14.48 39.23 39.12
N LEU A 514 14.81 38.23 38.29
CA LEU A 514 16.19 37.80 38.04
C LEU A 514 17.05 38.95 37.50
N THR A 515 18.23 39.13 38.12
CA THR A 515 19.28 40.05 37.65
C THR A 515 19.81 39.61 36.28
N LYS A 516 20.53 40.50 35.56
CA LYS A 516 21.10 40.17 34.24
C LYS A 516 22.02 38.94 34.30
N ASP A 517 22.83 38.80 35.35
CA ASP A 517 23.77 37.69 35.49
C ASP A 517 23.04 36.39 35.85
N GLN A 518 22.03 36.45 36.72
CA GLN A 518 21.18 35.29 37.03
C GLN A 518 20.40 34.81 35.81
N ARG A 519 19.90 35.71 34.95
CA ARG A 519 19.24 35.34 33.69
C ARG A 519 20.19 34.63 32.74
N LYS A 520 21.43 35.10 32.60
CA LYS A 520 22.46 34.42 31.80
C LYS A 520 22.76 33.02 32.33
N SER A 521 22.98 32.89 33.64
CA SER A 521 23.22 31.58 34.27
C SER A 521 22.04 30.62 34.11
N PHE A 522 20.82 31.13 34.27
CA PHE A 522 19.60 30.34 34.06
C PHE A 522 19.44 29.89 32.61
N GLN A 523 19.69 30.79 31.65
CA GLN A 523 19.66 30.46 30.23
C GLN A 523 20.68 29.36 29.89
N MET A 524 21.92 29.45 30.37
CA MET A 524 22.91 28.38 30.15
C MET A 524 22.46 27.04 30.74
N LEU A 525 21.79 27.03 31.89
CA LEU A 525 21.26 25.79 32.48
C LEU A 525 20.16 25.19 31.60
N VAL A 526 19.23 26.02 31.11
CA VAL A 526 18.14 25.59 30.22
C VAL A 526 18.71 25.04 28.91
N GLU A 527 19.67 25.74 28.31
CA GLU A 527 20.35 25.30 27.09
C GLU A 527 21.05 23.95 27.33
N ASN A 528 21.83 23.80 28.41
CA ASN A 528 22.47 22.53 28.75
C ASN A 528 21.46 21.39 28.92
N LYS A 529 20.34 21.63 29.63
CA LYS A 529 19.28 20.63 29.79
C LYS A 529 18.59 20.29 28.48
N PHE A 530 18.43 21.27 27.59
CA PHE A 530 17.91 21.04 26.24
C PHE A 530 18.88 20.22 25.39
N TYR A 531 20.19 20.48 25.47
CA TYR A 531 21.22 19.66 24.81
C TYR A 531 21.24 18.22 25.32
N GLU A 532 21.19 18.00 26.64
CA GLU A 532 21.06 16.66 27.23
C GLU A 532 19.82 15.94 26.69
N TRP A 533 18.69 16.65 26.63
CA TRP A 533 17.45 16.12 26.08
C TRP A 533 17.58 15.74 24.59
N LEU A 534 18.15 16.60 23.75
CA LEU A 534 18.37 16.33 22.32
C LEU A 534 19.23 15.09 22.06
N VAL A 535 20.21 14.83 22.93
CA VAL A 535 21.06 13.64 22.87
C VAL A 535 20.28 12.40 23.31
N HIS A 536 19.54 12.47 24.42
CA HIS A 536 18.75 11.34 24.92
C HIS A 536 17.62 10.92 23.96
N THR A 537 17.00 11.87 23.24
CA THR A 537 15.91 11.58 22.31
C THR A 537 16.37 11.22 20.90
N GLY A 538 17.66 11.39 20.58
CA GLY A 538 18.18 11.24 19.22
C GLY A 538 17.80 12.36 18.26
N SER A 539 17.04 13.37 18.70
CA SER A 539 16.62 14.52 17.90
C SER A 539 17.79 15.38 17.42
N ARG A 540 18.95 15.28 18.07
CA ARG A 540 20.19 15.95 17.63
C ARG A 540 20.56 15.58 16.19
N GLN A 541 20.49 14.30 15.82
CA GLN A 541 20.85 13.85 14.47
C GLN A 541 19.96 14.49 13.40
N GLN A 542 18.67 14.66 13.70
CA GLN A 542 17.72 15.31 12.83
C GLN A 542 18.11 16.79 12.63
N LEU A 543 18.37 17.51 13.71
CA LEU A 543 18.79 18.91 13.66
C LEU A 543 20.10 19.09 12.90
N ASP A 544 21.13 18.31 13.22
CA ASP A 544 22.44 18.36 12.56
C ASP A 544 22.30 18.10 11.04
N SER A 545 21.33 17.28 10.63
CA SER A 545 21.05 17.00 9.22
C SER A 545 20.20 18.04 8.49
N LEU A 546 19.49 18.92 9.23
CA LEU A 546 18.66 19.99 8.70
C LEU A 546 19.40 21.33 8.62
N VAL A 547 20.51 21.49 9.37
CA VAL A 547 21.36 22.68 9.32
C VAL A 547 22.14 22.68 8.00
N LEU A 548 21.82 23.63 7.12
CA LEU A 548 22.60 23.88 5.90
C LEU A 548 24.04 24.27 6.28
N PRO A 549 25.07 23.76 5.59
CA PRO A 549 26.40 24.36 5.66
C PRO A 549 26.27 25.85 5.28
N VAL A 550 26.80 26.74 6.10
CA VAL A 550 26.88 28.17 5.79
C VAL A 550 27.50 28.30 4.40
N ALA A 551 26.76 28.91 3.47
CA ALA A 551 27.21 29.12 2.10
C ALA A 551 28.62 29.73 2.13
N GLY A 552 29.62 28.93 1.75
CA GLY A 552 30.97 29.39 1.55
C GLY A 552 30.93 30.57 0.58
N SER A 553 31.53 31.67 1.00
CA SER A 553 31.75 32.90 0.25
C SER A 553 31.79 32.69 -1.28
N LYS A 554 30.97 33.48 -1.98
CA LYS A 554 31.12 33.82 -3.39
C LYS A 554 32.61 33.87 -3.77
N GLN A 555 33.11 32.87 -4.50
CA GLN A 555 34.28 33.07 -5.35
C GLN A 555 33.76 33.36 -6.75
N ALA A 556 34.25 34.50 -7.24
CA ALA A 556 33.82 35.19 -8.43
C ALA A 556 34.11 34.42 -9.72
N ALA A 557 33.44 34.89 -10.77
CA ALA A 557 33.61 34.52 -12.16
C ALA A 557 35.06 34.22 -12.59
N GLY A 558 35.18 33.17 -13.40
CA GLY A 558 36.32 32.82 -14.23
C GLY A 558 35.87 31.84 -15.29
#